data_AF-A0A822G231-F1
#
_entry.id   AF-A0A822G231-F1
#
_cell.length_a   1.000
_cell.length_b   1.000
_cell.length_c   1.000
_cell.angle_alpha   90.00
_cell.angle_beta   90.00
_cell.angle_gamma   90.00
#
_symmetry.space_group_name_H-M   'P 1'
#
loop_
_entity.id
_entity.type
_entity.pdbx_description
1 polymer ?
#
loop_
_entity_poly.entity_id
_entity_poly.type
_entity_poly.pdbx_seq_one_letter_code
_entity_poly.pdbx_strand_id
1 'polypeptide(L)'
;DFDEDHQEMMTDYADDLQSIKLDQQEHEEEINELFDTPMDVPACVRFQKCRGLKIFRTTKWDPKESLSYNYGRIYQFSNFRTMIKEIESKQEYNQHKQDHAQVKLFFLNICIYLVLSRDFIEEFFKNYP
;
A
#
# COMPACT_ATOMS: atom_id res chain seq x y z
N ASP A 1 7.24 46.97 -4.31
CA ASP A 1 8.55 46.68 -4.90
C ASP A 1 9.28 45.55 -4.16
N PHE A 2 9.45 45.59 -2.83
CA PHE A 2 10.11 44.48 -2.10
C PHE A 2 9.34 43.15 -2.06
N ASP A 3 8.00 43.19 -2.17
CA ASP A 3 7.16 41.99 -2.12
C ASP A 3 7.12 41.22 -3.45
N GLU A 4 7.26 41.92 -4.59
CA GLU A 4 7.30 41.30 -5.93
C GLU A 4 8.60 40.50 -6.13
N ASP A 5 9.75 41.07 -5.74
CA ASP A 5 11.06 40.41 -5.84
C ASP A 5 11.14 39.13 -4.99
N HIS A 6 10.46 39.11 -3.83
CA HIS A 6 10.37 37.91 -2.99
C HIS A 6 9.44 36.85 -3.58
N GLN A 7 8.38 37.29 -4.26
CA GLN A 7 7.44 36.39 -4.92
C GLN A 7 8.09 35.76 -6.17
N GLU A 8 8.87 36.54 -6.92
CA GLU A 8 9.65 36.09 -8.08
C GLU A 8 10.76 35.09 -7.69
N MET A 9 11.49 35.36 -6.59
CA MET A 9 12.47 34.39 -6.05
C MET A 9 11.82 33.08 -5.57
N MET A 10 10.60 33.13 -5.04
CA MET A 10 9.88 31.92 -4.63
C MET A 10 9.36 31.12 -5.82
N THR A 11 9.01 31.77 -6.94
CA THR A 11 8.60 31.09 -8.17
C THR A 11 9.78 30.44 -8.87
N ASP A 12 10.92 31.12 -8.97
CA ASP A 12 12.15 30.56 -9.57
C ASP A 12 12.62 29.31 -8.81
N TYR A 13 12.61 29.37 -7.47
CA TYR A 13 12.95 28.20 -6.65
C TYR A 13 11.97 27.03 -6.82
N ALA A 14 10.68 27.33 -7.03
CA ALA A 14 9.66 26.30 -7.26
C ALA A 14 9.83 25.64 -8.64
N ASP A 15 10.15 26.42 -9.67
CA ASP A 15 10.40 25.95 -11.03
C ASP A 15 11.69 25.12 -11.10
N ASP A 16 12.76 25.54 -10.42
CA ASP A 16 14.00 24.76 -10.27
C ASP A 16 13.75 23.43 -9.54
N LEU A 17 12.93 23.43 -8.50
CA LEU A 17 12.57 22.20 -7.79
C LEU A 17 11.72 21.27 -8.67
N GLN A 18 10.91 21.82 -9.55
CA GLN A 18 10.07 21.06 -10.47
C GLN A 18 10.88 20.45 -11.61
N SER A 19 11.85 21.18 -12.18
CA SER A 19 12.77 20.65 -13.20
C SER A 19 13.62 19.50 -12.65
N ILE A 20 14.18 19.64 -11.44
CA ILE A 20 14.94 18.57 -10.77
C ILE A 20 14.09 17.31 -10.57
N LYS A 21 12.80 17.45 -10.23
CA LYS A 21 11.90 16.30 -10.07
C LYS A 21 11.58 15.61 -11.39
N LEU A 22 11.41 16.38 -12.46
CA LEU A 22 11.18 15.83 -13.79
C LEU A 22 12.41 15.09 -14.29
N ASP A 23 13.59 15.67 -14.16
CA ASP A 23 14.87 15.03 -14.51
C ASP A 23 15.07 13.73 -13.71
N GLN A 24 14.71 13.73 -12.42
CA GLN A 24 14.75 12.52 -11.59
C GLN A 24 13.77 11.45 -12.09
N GLN A 25 12.56 11.82 -12.48
CA GLN A 25 11.56 10.88 -13.00
C GLN A 25 12.00 10.28 -14.35
N GLU A 26 12.49 11.11 -15.27
CA GLU A 26 13.02 10.65 -16.56
C GLU A 26 14.20 9.71 -16.35
N HIS A 27 15.13 10.07 -15.46
CA HIS A 27 16.29 9.23 -15.15
C HIS A 27 15.90 7.93 -14.43
N GLU A 28 14.88 7.93 -13.58
CA GLU A 28 14.32 6.72 -12.98
C GLU A 28 13.69 5.80 -14.03
N GLU A 29 12.93 6.36 -14.98
CA GLU A 29 12.36 5.61 -16.11
C GLU A 29 13.45 4.96 -16.97
N GLU A 30 14.54 5.67 -17.26
CA GLU A 30 15.68 5.14 -18.01
C GLU A 30 16.46 4.06 -17.22
N ILE A 31 16.70 4.28 -15.92
CA ILE A 31 17.37 3.29 -15.03
C ILE A 31 16.54 2.00 -14.92
N ASN A 32 15.21 2.11 -14.93
CA ASN A 32 14.33 0.96 -14.79
C ASN A 32 14.48 -0.07 -15.94
N GLU A 33 15.05 0.30 -17.09
CA GLU A 33 15.35 -0.64 -18.19
C GLU A 33 16.80 -1.16 -18.20
N LEU A 34 17.77 -0.40 -17.66
CA LEU A 34 19.20 -0.74 -17.75
C LEU A 34 19.78 -1.19 -16.41
N PHE A 35 19.71 -2.50 -16.15
CA PHE A 35 20.52 -3.13 -15.11
C PHE A 35 21.94 -3.36 -15.63
N ASP A 36 22.92 -2.61 -15.12
CA ASP A 36 24.33 -2.86 -15.40
C ASP A 36 24.71 -4.30 -15.02
N THR A 37 25.27 -5.02 -16.00
CA THR A 37 25.78 -6.38 -15.78
C THR A 37 27.19 -6.28 -15.22
N PRO A 38 27.42 -6.61 -13.94
CA PRO A 38 28.74 -6.52 -13.35
C PRO A 38 29.71 -7.48 -14.05
N MET A 39 30.93 -7.03 -14.35
CA MET A 39 31.93 -7.82 -15.08
C MET A 39 32.49 -8.99 -14.26
N ASP A 40 32.34 -8.95 -12.93
CA ASP A 40 32.87 -9.95 -12.01
C ASP A 40 32.03 -11.24 -11.98
N VAL A 41 30.76 -11.17 -12.38
CA VAL A 41 29.82 -12.29 -12.30
C VAL A 41 29.30 -12.59 -13.70
N PRO A 42 29.37 -13.86 -14.17
CA PRO A 42 28.82 -14.20 -15.46
C PRO A 42 27.31 -13.93 -15.49
N ALA A 43 26.83 -13.37 -16.60
CA ALA A 43 25.43 -12.97 -16.77
C ALA A 43 24.44 -14.12 -16.49
N CYS A 44 24.80 -15.37 -16.82
CA CYS A 44 23.97 -16.54 -16.55
C CYS A 44 23.71 -16.78 -15.05
N VAL A 45 24.65 -16.40 -14.18
CA VAL A 45 24.51 -16.51 -12.72
C VAL A 45 23.75 -15.30 -12.17
N ARG A 46 24.06 -14.09 -12.64
CA ARG A 46 23.38 -12.86 -12.22
C ARG A 46 21.89 -12.90 -12.52
N PHE A 47 21.52 -13.37 -13.71
CA PHE A 47 20.15 -13.39 -14.21
C PHE A 47 19.51 -14.79 -14.17
N GLN A 48 20.00 -15.69 -13.32
CA GLN A 48 19.52 -17.08 -13.23
C GLN A 48 18.02 -17.23 -12.97
N LYS A 49 17.39 -16.24 -12.31
CA LYS A 49 15.95 -16.21 -12.00
C LYS A 49 15.12 -15.47 -13.06
N CYS A 50 15.78 -14.81 -14.02
CA CYS A 50 15.11 -14.07 -15.07
C CYS A 50 14.68 -15.04 -16.19
N ARG A 51 13.50 -14.82 -16.75
CA ARG A 51 12.97 -15.61 -17.86
C ARG A 51 12.67 -14.70 -19.04
N GLY A 52 13.17 -15.05 -20.23
CA GLY A 52 12.84 -14.36 -21.46
C GLY A 52 11.39 -14.62 -21.89
N LEU A 53 10.64 -13.55 -22.16
CA LEU A 53 9.28 -13.63 -22.70
C LEU A 53 9.29 -13.16 -24.16
N LYS A 54 8.70 -13.96 -25.07
CA LYS A 54 8.61 -13.63 -26.50
C LYS A 54 7.72 -12.41 -26.75
N ILE A 55 6.60 -12.35 -26.01
CA ILE A 55 5.66 -11.23 -25.99
C ILE A 55 5.15 -11.11 -24.56
N PHE A 56 5.30 -9.93 -23.95
CA PHE A 56 4.92 -9.70 -22.56
C PHE A 56 3.44 -10.01 -22.28
N ARG A 57 2.56 -9.67 -23.22
CA ARG A 57 1.09 -9.80 -23.08
C ARG A 57 0.54 -11.22 -23.22
N THR A 58 1.14 -12.06 -24.06
CA THR A 58 0.53 -13.34 -24.47
C THR A 58 1.26 -14.55 -23.92
N THR A 59 2.50 -14.39 -23.47
CA THR A 59 3.24 -15.47 -22.85
C THR A 59 2.62 -15.79 -21.49
N LYS A 60 2.26 -17.06 -21.26
CA LYS A 60 1.68 -17.49 -19.97
C LYS A 60 2.76 -17.42 -18.87
N TRP A 61 2.43 -16.75 -17.78
CA TRP A 61 3.21 -16.70 -16.54
C TRP A 61 2.40 -17.35 -15.43
N ASP A 62 2.98 -18.26 -14.64
CA ASP A 62 2.27 -18.85 -13.51
C ASP A 62 2.32 -17.87 -12.31
N PRO A 63 1.15 -17.38 -11.83
CA PRO A 63 1.11 -16.46 -10.69
C PRO A 63 1.57 -17.10 -9.37
N LYS A 64 1.70 -18.43 -9.30
CA LYS A 64 2.14 -19.16 -8.10
C LYS A 64 3.60 -19.60 -8.17
N GLU A 65 4.31 -19.27 -9.24
CA GLU A 65 5.73 -19.56 -9.37
C GLU A 65 6.57 -18.57 -8.53
N SER A 66 7.63 -19.06 -7.88
CA SER A 66 8.61 -18.24 -7.15
C SER A 66 8.06 -17.37 -5.99
N LEU A 67 6.98 -17.80 -5.34
CA LEU A 67 6.42 -17.08 -4.18
C LEU A 67 7.35 -17.16 -2.95
N SER A 68 7.51 -16.04 -2.24
CA SER A 68 8.23 -15.99 -0.97
C SER A 68 7.49 -16.77 0.13
N TYR A 69 8.23 -17.28 1.12
CA TYR A 69 7.65 -17.97 2.29
C TYR A 69 6.56 -17.14 2.99
N ASN A 70 6.74 -15.82 3.06
CA ASN A 70 5.77 -14.91 3.68
C ASN A 70 4.44 -14.84 2.92
N TYR A 71 4.41 -15.17 1.63
CA TYR A 71 3.17 -15.24 0.86
C TYR A 71 2.24 -16.35 1.38
N GLY A 72 2.79 -17.40 2.00
CA GLY A 72 2.00 -18.44 2.66
C GLY A 72 1.27 -17.97 3.93
N ARG A 73 1.59 -16.77 4.43
CA ARG A 73 0.97 -16.19 5.65
C ARG A 73 -0.25 -15.32 5.36
N ILE A 74 -0.44 -14.91 4.10
CA ILE A 74 -1.58 -14.06 3.70
C ILE A 74 -2.77 -14.91 3.25
N TYR A 75 -3.97 -14.36 3.36
CA TYR A 75 -5.19 -15.03 2.92
C TYR A 75 -5.43 -14.81 1.43
N GLN A 76 -5.72 -15.90 0.69
CA GLN A 76 -6.13 -15.85 -0.70
C GLN A 76 -7.65 -15.98 -0.83
N PHE A 77 -8.28 -15.04 -1.52
CA PHE A 77 -9.69 -15.09 -1.85
C PHE A 77 -9.92 -15.75 -3.21
N SER A 78 -10.89 -16.66 -3.31
CA SER A 78 -11.30 -17.26 -4.58
C SER A 78 -12.09 -16.27 -5.44
N ASN A 79 -13.07 -15.58 -4.84
CA ASN A 79 -13.83 -14.51 -5.47
C ASN A 79 -14.09 -13.38 -4.47
N PHE A 80 -13.22 -12.37 -4.52
CA PHE A 80 -13.24 -11.23 -3.61
C PHE A 80 -14.57 -10.45 -3.66
N ARG A 81 -15.15 -10.28 -4.87
CA ARG A 81 -16.39 -9.50 -5.03
C ARG A 81 -17.59 -10.20 -4.41
N THR A 82 -17.67 -11.53 -4.52
CA THR A 82 -18.75 -12.30 -3.90
C THR A 82 -18.67 -12.24 -2.38
N MET A 83 -17.46 -12.41 -1.83
CA MET A 83 -17.26 -12.36 -0.37
C MET A 83 -17.66 -11.01 0.22
N ILE A 84 -17.32 -9.90 -0.42
CA ILE A 84 -17.72 -8.56 0.04
C ILE A 84 -19.25 -8.44 0.12
N LYS A 85 -19.96 -8.81 -0.95
CA LYS A 85 -21.43 -8.74 -0.99
C LYS A 85 -22.10 -9.58 0.08
N GLU A 86 -21.56 -10.77 0.35
CA GLU A 86 -22.05 -11.63 1.43
C GLU A 86 -21.83 -11.02 2.82
N ILE A 87 -20.72 -10.30 3.02
CA ILE A 87 -20.45 -9.61 4.29
C ILE A 87 -21.39 -8.42 4.45
N GLU A 88 -21.53 -7.60 3.41
CA GLU A 88 -22.41 -6.42 3.40
C GLU A 88 -23.86 -6.82 3.72
N SER A 89 -24.41 -7.80 3.01
CA SER A 89 -25.78 -8.30 3.27
C SER A 89 -25.98 -8.85 4.69
N LYS A 90 -24.96 -9.52 5.26
CA LYS A 90 -25.01 -9.99 6.67
C LYS A 90 -24.96 -8.83 7.65
N GLN A 91 -24.21 -7.77 7.35
CA GLN A 91 -24.16 -6.58 8.19
C GLN A 91 -25.50 -5.85 8.22
N GLU A 92 -26.12 -5.62 7.06
CA GLU A 92 -27.45 -5.00 6.95
C GLU A 92 -28.50 -5.80 7.73
N TYR A 93 -28.52 -7.12 7.58
CA TYR A 93 -29.44 -7.99 8.32
C TYR A 93 -29.26 -7.90 9.84
N ASN A 94 -28.00 -7.84 10.31
CA ASN A 94 -27.69 -7.79 11.74
C ASN A 94 -27.98 -6.40 12.34
N GLN A 95 -27.74 -5.32 11.59
CA GLN A 95 -28.05 -3.95 12.00
C GLN A 95 -29.54 -3.76 12.28
N HIS A 96 -30.41 -4.25 11.39
CA HIS A 96 -31.87 -4.18 11.57
C HIS A 96 -32.40 -4.86 12.86
N LYS A 97 -31.58 -5.62 13.58
CA LYS A 97 -31.97 -6.39 14.77
C LYS A 97 -31.53 -5.76 16.10
N GLN A 98 -30.76 -4.67 16.09
CA GLN A 98 -30.02 -4.21 17.28
C GLN A 98 -30.11 -2.71 17.58
N ASP A 99 -31.12 -1.99 17.08
CA ASP A 99 -31.25 -0.58 17.43
C ASP A 99 -31.62 -0.41 18.92
N HIS A 100 -30.71 0.24 19.67
CA HIS A 100 -30.84 0.70 21.07
C HIS A 100 -30.67 -0.32 22.22
N ALA A 101 -29.94 -1.43 22.01
CA ALA A 101 -29.58 -2.34 23.11
C ALA A 101 -28.38 -1.81 23.93
N GLN A 102 -28.47 -1.85 25.28
CA GLN A 102 -27.29 -1.66 26.13
C GLN A 102 -26.41 -2.91 26.05
N VAL A 103 -25.15 -2.74 25.65
CA VAL A 103 -24.19 -3.84 25.49
C VAL A 103 -23.03 -3.67 26.47
N LYS A 104 -22.62 -4.77 27.11
CA LYS A 104 -21.40 -4.82 27.92
C LYS A 104 -20.32 -5.59 27.15
N LEU A 105 -19.25 -4.90 26.77
CA LEU A 105 -18.11 -5.51 26.09
C LEU A 105 -17.07 -6.00 27.11
N PHE A 106 -16.57 -7.22 26.91
CA PHE A 106 -15.49 -7.79 27.71
C PHE A 106 -14.30 -8.06 26.80
N PHE A 107 -13.17 -7.41 27.08
CA PHE A 107 -11.94 -7.57 26.31
C PHE A 107 -10.99 -8.51 27.06
N LEU A 108 -10.50 -9.55 26.37
CA LEU A 108 -9.62 -10.58 26.96
C LEU A 108 -8.20 -10.07 27.20
N ASN A 109 -7.66 -9.24 26.30
CA ASN A 109 -6.30 -8.71 26.37
C ASN A 109 -6.29 -7.25 25.93
N ILE A 110 -6.35 -6.33 26.89
CA ILE A 110 -6.21 -4.89 26.63
C ILE A 110 -4.93 -4.38 27.29
N CYS A 111 -4.13 -3.63 26.54
CA CYS A 111 -2.91 -3.03 27.07
C CYS A 111 -3.29 -1.96 28.10
N ILE A 112 -2.86 -2.11 29.35
CA ILE A 112 -3.25 -1.22 30.45
C ILE A 112 -2.84 0.24 30.19
N TYR A 113 -1.74 0.46 29.48
CA TYR A 113 -1.27 1.80 29.11
C TYR A 113 -2.22 2.50 28.13
N LEU A 114 -2.96 1.75 27.30
CA LEU A 114 -4.00 2.32 26.44
C LEU A 114 -5.19 2.75 27.29
N VAL A 115 -5.60 1.94 28.27
CA VAL A 115 -6.76 2.24 29.13
C VAL A 115 -6.49 3.42 30.07
N LEU A 116 -5.25 3.59 30.52
CA LEU A 116 -4.84 4.71 31.38
C LEU A 116 -4.59 6.01 30.61
N SER A 117 -4.55 5.95 29.27
CA SER A 117 -4.52 7.15 28.45
C SER A 117 -5.85 7.88 28.53
N ARG A 118 -5.81 9.16 28.90
CA ARG A 118 -6.99 10.00 29.14
C ARG A 118 -7.90 10.12 27.90
N ASP A 119 -7.31 9.96 26.71
CA ASP A 119 -8.01 10.18 25.44
C ASP A 119 -8.55 8.87 24.82
N PHE A 120 -7.96 7.71 25.16
CA PHE A 120 -8.26 6.45 24.48
C PHE A 120 -9.70 5.98 24.70
N ILE A 121 -10.19 6.04 25.95
CA ILE A 121 -11.55 5.59 26.25
C ILE A 121 -12.58 6.47 25.54
N GLU A 122 -12.40 7.80 25.59
CA GLU A 122 -13.31 8.72 24.94
C GLU A 122 -13.29 8.55 23.41
N GLU A 123 -12.11 8.44 22.78
CA GLU A 123 -11.98 8.27 21.34
C GLU A 123 -12.47 6.90 20.84
N PHE A 124 -12.20 5.83 21.60
CA PHE A 124 -12.64 4.47 21.27
C PHE A 124 -14.16 4.36 21.22
N PHE A 125 -14.87 4.97 22.17
CA PHE A 125 -16.34 4.95 22.19
C PHE A 125 -16.98 6.02 21.30
N LYS A 126 -16.25 7.06 20.89
CA LYS A 126 -16.77 8.10 19.98
C LYS A 126 -17.10 7.59 18.58
N ASN A 127 -16.43 6.51 18.16
CA ASN A 127 -16.65 5.87 16.86
C ASN A 127 -17.64 4.69 16.93
N TYR A 128 -18.22 4.43 18.11
CA TYR A 128 -19.27 3.44 18.26
C TYR A 128 -20.63 4.14 18.08
N PRO A 129 -21.49 3.68 17.17
CA PRO A 129 -22.82 4.25 16.95
C PRO A 129 -23.76 4.05 18.16
#